data_AF-A0A1I4YW73-F1
#
_entry.id   AF-A0A1I4YW73-F1
#
_cell.length_a   1.000
_cell.length_b   1.000
_cell.length_c   1.000
_cell.angle_alpha   90.00
_cell.angle_beta   90.00
_cell.angle_gamma   90.00
#
_symmetry.space_group_name_H-M   'P 1'
#
loop_
_entity.id
_entity.type
_entity.pdbx_description
1 polymer ?
#
loop_
_entity_poly.entity_id
_entity_poly.type
_entity_poly.pdbx_seq_one_letter_code
_entity_poly.pdbx_strand_id
1 'polypeptide(L)'
;MRKSLLFLSLLLLLFACRKWAADDLDFLSKRAVYNQKVFAPILGRTTLYSQIFNTDNSTTPISFRILNVRYKRDGKPASDFEQQTDVLVWKSAYTGEEKSLAEIENKRAVERHSIFEIRPTSGDFVLWAEAIQSNMRHQPDSGYLFDVEATNSGGTNTYKDLSLMPMREQPYAPYEYDAVTGIHRANYPNPNDSSVFELIYNHPGVYNMVDDDTNLDLKGDSVRVFFHKKGNGNSLSFKFMDKDSLPIDPAKFNLTPWDSLMHGFDKKITATEATYQVAYPIPAMRFRTRYTNGDGSQAYVKFSFTRVAFGNIRQTGVLDLNFNIYQKGDWEIIFYFRNNPRFRDE
;
A
#
# COMPACT_ATOMS: atom_id res chain seq x y z
N MET A 1 -73.38 5.85 -41.53
CA MET A 1 -72.12 5.14 -41.88
C MET A 1 -70.89 6.05 -41.99
N ARG A 2 -70.94 7.18 -42.71
CA ARG A 2 -69.78 8.09 -42.87
C ARG A 2 -69.23 8.69 -41.55
N LYS A 3 -70.10 9.06 -40.60
CA LYS A 3 -69.70 9.62 -39.29
C LYS A 3 -69.08 8.58 -38.34
N SER A 4 -69.47 7.31 -38.44
CA SER A 4 -68.91 6.23 -37.63
C SER A 4 -67.52 5.78 -38.10
N LEU A 5 -67.24 5.86 -39.41
CA LEU A 5 -65.90 5.60 -39.95
C LEU A 5 -64.88 6.67 -39.53
N LEU A 6 -65.29 7.94 -39.48
CA LEU A 6 -64.44 9.05 -39.03
C LEU A 6 -64.10 8.95 -37.53
N PHE A 7 -65.03 8.48 -36.70
CA PHE A 7 -64.78 8.28 -35.27
C PHE A 7 -63.84 7.10 -35.01
N LEU A 8 -63.96 6.03 -35.81
CA LEU A 8 -63.09 4.85 -35.70
C LEU A 8 -61.66 5.16 -36.21
N SER A 9 -61.50 5.97 -37.26
CA SER A 9 -60.17 6.40 -37.74
C SER A 9 -59.47 7.34 -36.76
N LEU A 10 -60.24 8.17 -36.03
CA LEU A 10 -59.69 9.10 -35.04
C LEU A 10 -59.26 8.36 -33.74
N LEU A 11 -59.97 7.30 -33.34
CA LEU A 11 -59.53 6.43 -32.24
C LEU A 11 -58.27 5.63 -32.56
N LEU A 12 -58.10 5.16 -33.80
CA LEU A 12 -56.90 4.44 -34.24
C LEU A 12 -55.65 5.32 -34.23
N LEU A 13 -55.78 6.63 -34.49
CA LEU A 13 -54.66 7.58 -34.45
C LEU A 13 -54.17 7.87 -33.02
N LEU A 14 -55.03 7.73 -32.00
CA LEU A 14 -54.67 7.92 -30.59
C LEU A 14 -53.95 6.71 -29.97
N PHE A 15 -54.07 5.51 -30.57
CA PHE A 15 -53.35 4.31 -30.16
C PHE A 15 -52.09 4.00 -30.99
N ALA A 16 -51.84 4.75 -32.07
CA ALA A 16 -50.77 4.45 -33.02
C ALA A 16 -49.38 4.98 -32.63
N CYS A 17 -49.24 5.75 -31.54
CA CYS A 17 -47.99 6.48 -31.30
C CYS A 17 -47.53 6.45 -29.84
N ARG A 18 -47.11 5.27 -29.34
CA ARG A 18 -46.18 5.18 -28.18
C ARG A 18 -45.58 3.81 -27.86
N LYS A 19 -45.50 2.86 -28.80
CA LYS A 19 -45.05 1.48 -28.45
C LYS A 19 -44.01 0.82 -29.37
N TRP A 20 -43.40 1.56 -30.30
CA TRP A 20 -42.51 0.98 -31.31
C TRP A 20 -41.32 1.87 -31.69
N ALA A 21 -40.88 2.79 -30.81
CA ALA A 21 -39.50 3.24 -30.92
C ALA A 21 -38.65 2.04 -30.48
N ALA A 22 -37.78 1.53 -31.35
CA ALA A 22 -36.70 0.69 -30.87
C ALA A 22 -36.00 1.50 -29.77
N ASP A 23 -35.83 0.93 -28.58
CA ASP A 23 -34.99 1.56 -27.57
C ASP A 23 -33.67 1.92 -28.27
N ASP A 24 -33.29 3.20 -28.26
CA ASP A 24 -32.01 3.63 -28.83
C ASP A 24 -30.94 2.80 -28.12
N LEU A 25 -30.35 1.85 -28.85
CA LEU A 25 -29.31 1.01 -28.31
C LEU A 25 -28.15 1.92 -27.91
N ASP A 26 -27.55 1.62 -26.76
CA ASP A 26 -26.39 2.37 -26.30
C ASP A 26 -25.26 2.28 -27.33
N PHE A 27 -24.32 3.23 -27.30
CA PHE A 27 -23.15 3.15 -28.16
C PHE A 27 -21.98 2.55 -27.38
N LEU A 28 -21.35 1.51 -27.92
CA LEU A 28 -20.05 1.03 -27.46
C LEU A 28 -19.02 1.22 -28.56
N SER A 29 -18.06 2.11 -28.33
CA SER A 29 -17.01 2.39 -29.31
C SER A 29 -16.12 1.17 -29.51
N LYS A 30 -15.83 0.87 -30.78
CA LYS A 30 -14.82 -0.13 -31.15
C LYS A 30 -13.39 0.30 -30.79
N ARG A 31 -13.18 1.58 -30.46
CA ARG A 31 -11.88 2.12 -30.06
C ARG A 31 -11.75 2.27 -28.54
N ALA A 32 -12.79 1.95 -27.77
CA ALA A 32 -12.69 1.87 -26.31
C ALA A 32 -11.61 0.85 -25.94
N VAL A 33 -10.71 1.18 -25.02
CA VAL A 33 -9.47 0.41 -24.80
C VAL A 33 -8.91 0.57 -23.40
N TYR A 34 -8.21 -0.46 -22.91
CA TYR A 34 -7.34 -0.36 -21.74
C TYR A 34 -6.02 0.35 -22.10
N ASN A 35 -5.70 1.44 -21.40
CA ASN A 35 -4.45 2.18 -21.56
C ASN A 35 -3.23 1.42 -20.99
N GLN A 36 -3.47 0.47 -20.08
CA GLN A 36 -2.48 -0.39 -19.46
C GLN A 36 -2.88 -1.85 -19.65
N LYS A 37 -1.93 -2.67 -20.12
CA LYS A 37 -2.14 -4.11 -20.37
C LYS A 37 -1.29 -5.02 -19.50
N VAL A 38 -0.30 -4.47 -18.80
CA VAL A 38 0.60 -5.23 -17.92
C VAL A 38 0.49 -4.65 -16.52
N PHE A 39 0.14 -5.50 -15.56
CA PHE A 39 -0.05 -5.16 -14.16
C PHE A 39 0.98 -5.92 -13.33
N ALA A 40 1.79 -5.20 -12.56
CA ALA A 40 2.80 -5.78 -11.68
C ALA A 40 2.63 -5.28 -10.24
N PRO A 41 1.52 -5.64 -9.57
CA PRO A 41 1.29 -5.24 -8.18
C PRO A 41 2.24 -5.99 -7.25
N ILE A 42 2.44 -5.46 -6.05
CA ILE A 42 3.27 -6.11 -5.02
C ILE A 42 2.34 -6.91 -4.11
N LEU A 43 2.61 -8.20 -3.92
CA LEU A 43 1.83 -9.03 -2.99
C LEU A 43 1.90 -8.49 -1.56
N GLY A 44 0.86 -8.73 -0.76
CA GLY A 44 0.77 -8.20 0.61
C GLY A 44 0.36 -6.72 0.68
N ARG A 45 0.00 -6.09 -0.44
CA ARG A 45 -0.47 -4.70 -0.50
C ARG A 45 -1.73 -4.60 -1.37
N THR A 46 -2.71 -3.83 -0.91
CA THR A 46 -3.87 -3.52 -1.74
C THR A 46 -3.44 -2.56 -2.85
N THR A 47 -3.57 -2.99 -4.10
CA THR A 47 -3.22 -2.20 -5.29
C THR A 47 -4.48 -1.97 -6.12
N LEU A 48 -4.83 -0.70 -6.32
CA LEU A 48 -5.93 -0.27 -7.18
C LEU A 48 -5.36 0.32 -8.48
N TYR A 49 -5.75 -0.26 -9.61
CA TYR A 49 -5.52 0.30 -10.93
C TYR A 49 -6.78 1.01 -11.40
N SER A 50 -6.87 2.31 -11.09
CA SER A 50 -8.01 3.16 -11.44
C SER A 50 -7.81 3.89 -12.76
N GLN A 51 -8.91 4.24 -13.44
CA GLN A 51 -8.89 5.08 -14.66
C GLN A 51 -8.06 4.48 -15.80
N ILE A 52 -8.03 3.15 -15.86
CA ILE A 52 -7.26 2.40 -16.86
C ILE A 52 -8.06 2.10 -18.12
N PHE A 53 -9.37 2.29 -18.08
CA PHE A 53 -10.26 2.05 -19.21
C PHE A 53 -10.68 3.37 -19.86
N ASN A 54 -10.35 3.53 -21.15
CA ASN A 54 -10.83 4.64 -21.96
C ASN A 54 -12.12 4.21 -22.67
N THR A 55 -13.22 4.89 -22.36
CA THR A 55 -14.54 4.60 -22.92
C THR A 55 -14.72 5.12 -24.35
N ASP A 56 -13.87 6.03 -24.85
CA ASP A 56 -13.98 6.62 -26.19
C ASP A 56 -15.41 7.04 -26.57
N ASN A 57 -16.02 7.93 -25.76
CA ASN A 57 -17.40 8.43 -25.94
C ASN A 57 -18.49 7.33 -25.95
N SER A 58 -18.21 6.14 -25.44
CA SER A 58 -19.24 5.11 -25.25
C SER A 58 -20.27 5.53 -24.21
N THR A 59 -21.51 5.10 -24.39
CA THR A 59 -22.57 5.28 -23.41
C THR A 59 -22.30 4.43 -22.18
N THR A 60 -22.50 5.02 -21.00
CA THR A 60 -22.36 4.37 -19.68
C THR A 60 -23.75 4.12 -19.09
N PRO A 61 -23.95 3.08 -18.26
CA PRO A 61 -22.94 2.22 -17.65
C PRO A 61 -22.42 1.10 -18.58
N ILE A 62 -21.14 0.75 -18.42
CA ILE A 62 -20.51 -0.42 -19.05
C ILE A 62 -20.26 -1.45 -17.94
N SER A 63 -20.63 -2.69 -18.20
CA SER A 63 -20.38 -3.83 -17.30
C SER A 63 -19.11 -4.54 -17.70
N PHE A 64 -18.24 -4.84 -16.73
CA PHE A 64 -16.95 -5.48 -16.95
C PHE A 64 -16.83 -6.84 -16.26
N ARG A 65 -16.13 -7.79 -16.89
CA ARG A 65 -15.88 -9.12 -16.34
C ARG A 65 -14.56 -9.71 -16.83
N ILE A 66 -13.83 -10.40 -15.94
CA ILE A 66 -12.61 -11.15 -16.30
C ILE A 66 -12.98 -12.50 -16.91
N LEU A 67 -12.24 -12.90 -17.93
CA LEU A 67 -12.41 -14.13 -18.69
C LEU A 67 -11.07 -14.84 -18.94
N ASN A 68 -11.14 -16.15 -19.22
CA ASN A 68 -10.03 -16.94 -19.77
C ASN A 68 -8.70 -16.80 -19.00
N VAL A 69 -8.74 -16.84 -17.66
CA VAL A 69 -7.53 -16.74 -16.84
C VAL A 69 -6.65 -17.97 -17.09
N ARG A 70 -5.38 -17.73 -17.43
CA ARG A 70 -4.41 -18.76 -17.81
C ARG A 70 -3.00 -18.38 -17.40
N TYR A 71 -2.16 -19.37 -17.14
CA TYR A 71 -0.74 -19.13 -16.88
C TYR A 71 -0.03 -18.68 -18.16
N LYS A 72 0.76 -17.61 -18.07
CA LYS A 72 1.46 -17.04 -19.23
C LYS A 72 2.52 -17.98 -19.80
N ARG A 73 3.13 -18.82 -18.96
CA ARG A 73 4.21 -19.74 -19.34
C ARG A 73 3.77 -20.87 -20.27
N ASP A 74 2.62 -21.49 -20.00
CA ASP A 74 2.17 -22.71 -20.67
C ASP A 74 0.73 -22.63 -21.22
N GLY A 75 0.04 -21.51 -21.00
CA GLY A 75 -1.33 -21.29 -21.47
C GLY A 75 -2.39 -22.12 -20.75
N LYS A 76 -2.03 -22.88 -19.71
CA LYS A 76 -2.99 -23.70 -18.98
C LYS A 76 -3.99 -22.82 -18.22
N PRO A 77 -5.28 -23.19 -18.17
CA PRO A 77 -6.26 -22.49 -17.36
C PRO A 77 -5.82 -22.37 -15.89
N ALA A 78 -6.10 -21.23 -15.27
CA ALA A 78 -5.81 -20.97 -13.87
C ALA A 78 -7.04 -20.41 -13.18
N SER A 79 -7.36 -20.91 -11.99
CA SER A 79 -8.48 -20.44 -11.15
C SER A 79 -8.01 -19.58 -9.98
N ASP A 80 -6.73 -19.18 -9.97
CA ASP A 80 -6.12 -18.47 -8.85
C ASP A 80 -6.87 -17.17 -8.53
N PHE A 81 -7.37 -16.44 -9.53
CA PHE A 81 -8.08 -15.17 -9.34
C PHE A 81 -9.41 -15.33 -8.58
N GLU A 82 -10.07 -16.49 -8.69
CA GLU A 82 -11.39 -16.74 -8.11
C GLU A 82 -11.32 -17.07 -6.61
N GLN A 83 -10.12 -17.30 -6.09
CA GLN A 83 -9.90 -17.55 -4.66
C GLN A 83 -10.45 -16.39 -3.85
N GLN A 84 -11.34 -16.71 -2.91
CA GLN A 84 -11.99 -15.74 -2.04
C GLN A 84 -11.15 -15.52 -0.79
N THR A 85 -11.03 -14.26 -0.37
CA THR A 85 -10.38 -13.89 0.88
C THR A 85 -11.20 -12.85 1.63
N ASP A 86 -11.03 -12.84 2.95
CA ASP A 86 -11.66 -11.90 3.86
C ASP A 86 -10.82 -10.62 3.92
N VAL A 87 -11.36 -9.53 3.39
CA VAL A 87 -10.68 -8.24 3.26
C VAL A 87 -11.28 -7.23 4.22
N LEU A 88 -10.43 -6.41 4.82
CA LEU A 88 -10.87 -5.32 5.68
C LEU A 88 -11.13 -4.04 4.85
N VAL A 89 -12.39 -3.62 4.78
CA VAL A 89 -12.85 -2.46 3.99
C VAL A 89 -13.37 -1.36 4.90
N TRP A 90 -13.04 -0.11 4.57
CA TRP A 90 -13.55 1.06 5.30
C TRP A 90 -15.03 1.31 5.00
N LYS A 91 -15.84 1.38 6.06
CA LYS A 91 -17.27 1.76 6.02
C LYS A 91 -17.52 3.19 6.47
N SER A 92 -16.54 3.81 7.10
CA SER A 92 -16.58 5.19 7.56
C SER A 92 -15.23 5.86 7.36
N ALA A 93 -15.24 7.18 7.21
CA ALA A 93 -14.03 7.94 6.98
C ALA A 93 -13.09 7.87 8.20
N TYR A 94 -11.82 7.56 7.93
CA TYR A 94 -10.74 7.70 8.91
C TYR A 94 -10.16 9.11 8.87
N THR A 95 -9.97 9.70 10.05
CA THR A 95 -9.56 11.10 10.20
C THR A 95 -8.16 11.26 10.77
N GLY A 96 -7.61 10.22 11.43
CA GLY A 96 -6.36 10.33 12.18
C GLY A 96 -6.52 11.00 13.55
N GLU A 97 -7.77 11.16 14.00
CA GLU A 97 -8.13 11.75 15.31
C GLU A 97 -8.77 10.72 16.25
N GLU A 98 -8.87 9.47 15.80
CA GLU A 98 -9.34 8.35 16.61
C GLU A 98 -8.48 8.18 17.88
N LYS A 99 -9.12 7.80 18.99
CA LYS A 99 -8.48 7.76 20.32
C LYS A 99 -8.15 6.36 20.79
N SER A 100 -8.61 5.34 20.07
CA SER A 100 -8.31 3.94 20.37
C SER A 100 -8.26 3.09 19.11
N LEU A 101 -7.60 1.93 19.21
CA LEU A 101 -7.60 0.93 18.15
C LEU A 101 -9.02 0.45 17.84
N ALA A 102 -9.86 0.30 18.86
CA ALA A 102 -11.26 -0.11 18.70
C ALA A 102 -12.09 0.88 17.88
N GLU A 103 -11.88 2.20 18.06
CA GLU A 103 -12.55 3.21 17.24
C GLU A 103 -12.19 3.10 15.75
N ILE A 104 -10.92 2.78 15.44
CA ILE A 104 -10.49 2.56 14.05
C ILE A 104 -11.13 1.29 13.48
N GLU A 105 -11.08 0.17 14.22
CA GLU A 105 -11.60 -1.10 13.72
C GLU A 105 -13.13 -1.08 13.56
N ASN A 106 -13.86 -0.34 14.41
CA ASN A 106 -15.31 -0.13 14.27
C ASN A 106 -15.70 0.64 13.00
N LYS A 107 -14.77 1.37 12.36
CA LYS A 107 -15.00 2.04 11.07
C LYS A 107 -14.78 1.11 9.88
N ARG A 108 -14.32 -0.13 10.12
CA ARG A 108 -14.00 -1.12 9.10
C ARG A 108 -14.94 -2.31 9.23
N ALA A 109 -15.14 -3.00 8.12
CA ALA A 109 -15.89 -4.23 8.08
C ALA A 109 -15.15 -5.26 7.23
N VAL A 110 -15.35 -6.53 7.56
CA VAL A 110 -14.80 -7.64 6.77
C VAL A 110 -15.76 -7.93 5.63
N GLU A 111 -15.24 -7.95 4.40
CA GLU A 111 -15.96 -8.29 3.18
C GLU A 111 -15.23 -9.40 2.44
N ARG A 112 -16.00 -10.31 1.82
CA ARG A 112 -15.43 -11.37 0.99
C ARG A 112 -15.22 -10.87 -0.43
N HIS A 113 -13.98 -10.94 -0.89
CA HIS A 113 -13.60 -10.56 -2.24
C HIS A 113 -12.74 -11.63 -2.89
N SER A 114 -12.81 -11.70 -4.23
CA SER A 114 -11.81 -12.42 -5.02
C SER A 114 -10.45 -11.73 -4.88
N ILE A 115 -9.35 -12.49 -4.78
CA ILE A 115 -8.02 -11.90 -4.55
C ILE A 115 -7.61 -10.86 -5.62
N PHE A 116 -7.98 -11.10 -6.88
CA PHE A 116 -7.84 -10.17 -7.97
C PHE A 116 -9.18 -10.03 -8.69
N GLU A 117 -9.74 -8.82 -8.67
CA GLU A 117 -11.06 -8.55 -9.22
C GLU A 117 -11.06 -7.34 -10.14
N ILE A 118 -12.06 -7.32 -11.02
CA ILE A 118 -12.43 -6.15 -11.80
C ILE A 118 -13.68 -5.53 -11.18
N ARG A 119 -13.68 -4.21 -10.99
CA ARG A 119 -14.87 -3.48 -10.55
C ARG A 119 -15.91 -3.50 -11.68
N PRO A 120 -17.11 -4.08 -11.47
CA PRO A 120 -18.06 -4.33 -12.55
C PRO A 120 -18.50 -3.09 -13.32
N THR A 121 -18.47 -1.91 -12.71
CA THR A 121 -18.99 -0.66 -13.30
C THR A 121 -17.91 0.28 -13.83
N SER A 122 -16.70 0.25 -13.28
CA SER A 122 -15.60 1.13 -13.70
C SER A 122 -14.55 0.44 -14.57
N GLY A 123 -14.47 -0.90 -14.51
CA GLY A 123 -13.44 -1.66 -15.20
C GLY A 123 -12.05 -1.56 -14.55
N ASP A 124 -11.97 -0.99 -13.34
CA ASP A 124 -10.74 -0.89 -12.55
C ASP A 124 -10.35 -2.25 -11.96
N PHE A 125 -9.05 -2.50 -11.83
CA PHE A 125 -8.57 -3.73 -11.17
C PHE A 125 -8.17 -3.47 -9.73
N VAL A 126 -8.49 -4.44 -8.86
CA VAL A 126 -8.05 -4.46 -7.46
C VAL A 126 -7.35 -5.78 -7.18
N LEU A 127 -6.11 -5.69 -6.71
CA LEU A 127 -5.47 -6.79 -5.98
C LEU A 127 -5.54 -6.46 -4.49
N TRP A 128 -6.08 -7.37 -3.68
CA TRP A 128 -6.17 -7.19 -2.24
C TRP A 128 -4.88 -7.62 -1.51
N ALA A 129 -4.55 -6.97 -0.41
CA ALA A 129 -3.35 -7.28 0.38
C ALA A 129 -3.32 -8.74 0.86
N GLU A 130 -4.49 -9.29 1.14
CA GLU A 130 -4.72 -10.64 1.64
C GLU A 130 -4.45 -11.72 0.58
N ALA A 131 -4.17 -11.34 -0.68
CA ALA A 131 -3.71 -12.25 -1.73
C ALA A 131 -2.40 -12.98 -1.36
N ILE A 132 -1.64 -12.49 -0.37
CA ILE A 132 -0.47 -13.18 0.19
C ILE A 132 -0.80 -14.58 0.76
N GLN A 133 -2.05 -14.82 1.16
CA GLN A 133 -2.51 -16.12 1.67
C GLN A 133 -2.91 -17.09 0.54
N SER A 134 -2.85 -16.64 -0.70
CA SER A 134 -3.25 -17.41 -1.88
C SER A 134 -2.08 -18.14 -2.52
N ASN A 135 -2.39 -19.03 -3.47
CA ASN A 135 -1.39 -19.68 -4.32
C ASN A 135 -0.98 -18.82 -5.54
N MET A 136 -1.22 -17.51 -5.51
CA MET A 136 -0.91 -16.63 -6.62
C MET A 136 0.60 -16.62 -6.91
N ARG A 137 0.94 -16.88 -8.16
CA ARG A 137 2.32 -16.84 -8.65
C ARG A 137 2.82 -15.40 -8.68
N HIS A 138 4.08 -15.23 -8.31
CA HIS A 138 4.79 -13.98 -8.36
C HIS A 138 6.10 -14.15 -9.13
N GLN A 139 6.69 -13.02 -9.52
CA GLN A 139 7.98 -13.01 -10.20
C GLN A 139 9.04 -13.75 -9.35
N PRO A 140 9.92 -14.55 -9.98
CA PRO A 140 10.28 -14.52 -11.41
C PRO A 140 9.38 -15.35 -12.34
N ASP A 141 8.26 -15.93 -11.87
CA ASP A 141 7.29 -16.54 -12.78
C ASP A 141 6.72 -15.51 -13.76
N SER A 142 6.36 -15.96 -14.97
CA SER A 142 5.82 -15.07 -16.01
C SER A 142 4.39 -14.60 -15.70
N GLY A 143 3.74 -15.17 -14.68
CA GLY A 143 2.45 -14.74 -14.18
C GLY A 143 1.29 -15.24 -15.04
N TYR A 144 0.31 -14.38 -15.25
CA TYR A 144 -0.99 -14.72 -15.81
C TYR A 144 -1.28 -13.92 -17.07
N LEU A 145 -2.08 -14.52 -17.94
CA LEU A 145 -2.83 -13.85 -18.98
C LEU A 145 -4.32 -14.00 -18.69
N PHE A 146 -5.09 -12.96 -18.99
CA PHE A 146 -6.54 -12.97 -18.86
C PHE A 146 -7.15 -12.04 -19.91
N ASP A 147 -8.40 -12.30 -20.23
CA ASP A 147 -9.18 -11.46 -21.12
C ASP A 147 -10.21 -10.68 -20.29
N VAL A 148 -10.72 -9.59 -20.84
CA VAL A 148 -11.75 -8.76 -20.22
C VAL A 148 -12.88 -8.55 -21.21
N GLU A 149 -14.09 -8.79 -20.75
CA GLU A 149 -15.32 -8.46 -21.46
C GLU A 149 -15.87 -7.14 -20.93
N ALA A 150 -16.24 -6.23 -21.84
CA ALA A 150 -16.94 -4.99 -21.55
C ALA A 150 -18.23 -4.94 -22.37
N THR A 151 -19.37 -4.77 -21.71
CA THR A 151 -20.70 -4.88 -22.33
C THR A 151 -21.63 -3.75 -21.89
N ASN A 152 -22.40 -3.20 -22.83
CA ASN A 152 -23.57 -2.35 -22.58
C ASN A 152 -24.73 -2.78 -23.50
N SER A 153 -25.85 -2.05 -23.52
CA SER A 153 -27.00 -2.43 -24.38
C SER A 153 -26.67 -2.36 -25.88
N GLY A 154 -25.61 -1.62 -26.25
CA GLY A 154 -25.09 -1.44 -27.60
C GLY A 154 -24.22 -2.56 -28.16
N GLY A 155 -23.64 -3.38 -27.29
CA GLY A 155 -22.77 -4.47 -27.72
C GLY A 155 -21.73 -4.90 -26.69
N THR A 156 -20.80 -5.73 -27.14
CA THR A 156 -19.74 -6.32 -26.32
C THR A 156 -18.39 -6.17 -27.02
N ASN A 157 -17.39 -5.70 -26.27
CA ASN A 157 -15.99 -5.72 -26.67
C ASN A 157 -15.22 -6.70 -25.78
N THR A 158 -14.27 -7.42 -26.38
CA THR A 158 -13.35 -8.31 -25.65
C THR A 158 -11.91 -7.84 -25.81
N TYR A 159 -11.24 -7.61 -24.68
CA TYR A 159 -9.84 -7.25 -24.60
C TYR A 159 -9.03 -8.49 -24.23
N LYS A 160 -8.17 -8.94 -25.13
CA LYS A 160 -7.43 -10.19 -24.97
C LYS A 160 -6.03 -9.96 -24.41
N ASP A 161 -5.52 -10.97 -23.72
CA ASP A 161 -4.11 -11.09 -23.32
C ASP A 161 -3.61 -9.94 -22.42
N LEU A 162 -4.45 -9.44 -21.50
CA LEU A 162 -3.97 -8.60 -20.40
C LEU A 162 -3.12 -9.47 -19.47
N SER A 163 -2.07 -8.89 -18.89
CA SER A 163 -1.05 -9.63 -18.15
C SER A 163 -0.97 -9.18 -16.69
N LEU A 164 -1.03 -10.14 -15.76
CA LEU A 164 -0.76 -9.91 -14.34
C LEU A 164 0.55 -10.61 -13.96
N MET A 165 1.52 -9.85 -13.45
CA MET A 165 2.85 -10.30 -13.06
C MET A 165 3.20 -9.79 -11.65
N PRO A 166 2.59 -10.35 -10.60
CA PRO A 166 2.77 -9.87 -9.23
C PRO A 166 4.24 -9.94 -8.81
N MET A 167 4.72 -8.94 -8.08
CA MET A 167 6.02 -8.99 -7.41
C MET A 167 5.89 -9.72 -6.08
N ARG A 168 7.02 -10.17 -5.53
CA ARG A 168 7.06 -10.81 -4.21
C ARG A 168 6.52 -9.87 -3.14
N GLU A 169 6.05 -10.46 -2.05
CA GLU A 169 5.62 -9.70 -0.88
C GLU A 169 6.71 -8.74 -0.37
N GLN A 170 6.28 -7.56 0.03
CA GLN A 170 7.12 -6.57 0.67
C GLN A 170 6.39 -6.04 1.90
N PRO A 171 6.62 -6.65 3.07
CA PRO A 171 5.79 -6.42 4.26
C PRO A 171 5.96 -5.02 4.87
N TYR A 172 7.04 -4.32 4.54
CA TYR A 172 7.31 -2.94 4.97
C TYR A 172 7.98 -2.12 3.85
N ALA A 173 8.13 -0.82 4.09
CA ALA A 173 8.99 0.07 3.30
C ALA A 173 9.67 1.09 4.24
N PRO A 174 10.92 1.53 3.96
CA PRO A 174 11.78 1.11 2.84
C PRO A 174 12.23 -0.36 2.96
N TYR A 175 12.33 -1.07 1.83
CA TYR A 175 12.55 -2.53 1.78
C TYR A 175 13.92 -2.84 1.17
N GLU A 176 14.80 -3.56 1.87
CA GLU A 176 16.19 -3.77 1.42
C GLU A 176 16.36 -4.88 0.37
N TYR A 177 15.37 -5.76 0.22
CA TYR A 177 15.47 -6.93 -0.66
C TYR A 177 14.91 -6.64 -2.05
N ASP A 178 15.45 -7.34 -3.05
CA ASP A 178 14.99 -7.24 -4.42
C ASP A 178 13.59 -7.85 -4.60
N ALA A 179 12.71 -7.16 -5.31
CA ALA A 179 11.29 -7.53 -5.43
C ALA A 179 11.03 -8.81 -6.25
N VAL A 180 12.04 -9.27 -7.01
CA VAL A 180 11.94 -10.43 -7.91
C VAL A 180 12.68 -11.63 -7.33
N THR A 181 13.94 -11.43 -6.97
CA THR A 181 14.82 -12.50 -6.45
C THR A 181 14.65 -12.70 -4.94
N GLY A 182 14.29 -11.64 -4.20
CA GLY A 182 14.28 -11.56 -2.74
C GLY A 182 15.65 -11.68 -2.09
N ILE A 183 16.72 -11.53 -2.86
CA ILE A 183 18.07 -11.41 -2.34
C ILE A 183 18.24 -9.99 -1.78
N HIS A 184 19.02 -9.84 -0.71
CA HIS A 184 19.37 -8.54 -0.16
C HIS A 184 20.11 -7.73 -1.23
N ARG A 185 19.59 -6.55 -1.57
CA ARG A 185 20.21 -5.71 -2.59
C ARG A 185 21.61 -5.30 -2.17
N ALA A 186 22.50 -5.25 -3.14
CA ALA A 186 23.88 -4.85 -2.97
C ALA A 186 24.30 -3.84 -4.04
N ASN A 187 25.16 -2.91 -3.66
CA ASN A 187 25.91 -2.07 -4.58
C ASN A 187 27.18 -2.80 -4.99
N TYR A 188 27.50 -2.78 -6.28
CA TYR A 188 28.73 -3.33 -6.84
C TYR A 188 29.60 -2.17 -7.32
N PRO A 189 30.63 -1.77 -6.55
CA PRO A 189 31.48 -0.63 -6.90
C PRO A 189 32.19 -0.83 -8.25
N ASN A 190 32.46 -2.09 -8.60
CA ASN A 190 32.99 -2.47 -9.91
C ASN A 190 31.99 -3.39 -10.63
N PRO A 191 31.35 -2.94 -11.71
CA PRO A 191 30.41 -3.77 -12.47
C PRO A 191 31.02 -5.05 -13.05
N ASN A 192 32.35 -5.10 -13.23
CA ASN A 192 33.06 -6.25 -13.79
C ASN A 192 33.55 -7.25 -12.73
N ASP A 193 33.39 -6.96 -11.44
CA ASP A 193 33.80 -7.83 -10.34
C ASP A 193 32.67 -7.98 -9.31
N SER A 194 31.94 -9.09 -9.41
CA SER A 194 30.84 -9.41 -8.50
C SER A 194 31.30 -9.93 -7.14
N SER A 195 32.60 -10.10 -6.89
CA SER A 195 33.13 -10.58 -5.60
C SER A 195 33.19 -9.49 -4.53
N VAL A 196 33.21 -8.22 -4.94
CA VAL A 196 33.20 -7.05 -4.04
C VAL A 196 31.83 -6.38 -4.11
N PHE A 197 31.13 -6.37 -2.98
CA PHE A 197 29.81 -5.76 -2.89
C PHE A 197 29.55 -5.16 -1.51
N GLU A 198 28.66 -4.17 -1.46
CA GLU A 198 28.17 -3.55 -0.23
C GLU A 198 26.65 -3.73 -0.13
N LEU A 199 26.19 -4.38 0.93
CA LEU A 199 24.75 -4.55 1.16
C LEU A 199 24.07 -3.20 1.44
N ILE A 200 22.91 -3.00 0.83
CA ILE A 200 22.10 -1.78 0.99
C ILE A 200 21.26 -1.91 2.25
N TYR A 201 21.46 -1.01 3.23
CA TYR A 201 20.66 -0.97 4.45
C TYR A 201 19.71 0.23 4.45
N ASN A 202 18.65 0.13 5.26
CA ASN A 202 17.83 1.28 5.56
C ASN A 202 18.56 2.22 6.54
N HIS A 203 18.49 3.52 6.26
CA HIS A 203 19.13 4.56 7.06
C HIS A 203 18.09 5.61 7.47
N PRO A 204 18.15 6.12 8.72
CA PRO A 204 17.32 7.22 9.16
C PRO A 204 17.93 8.57 8.78
N GLY A 205 17.14 9.65 8.90
CA GLY A 205 17.70 11.00 8.97
C GLY A 205 18.41 11.19 10.32
N VAL A 206 19.62 11.74 10.29
CA VAL A 206 20.43 12.03 11.49
C VAL A 206 20.89 13.48 11.43
N TYR A 207 20.60 14.26 12.46
CA TYR A 207 20.92 15.69 12.51
C TYR A 207 21.49 16.09 13.87
N ASN A 208 22.60 16.83 13.88
CA ASN A 208 23.26 17.37 15.07
C ASN A 208 23.54 16.31 16.15
N MET A 209 23.81 15.08 15.74
CA MET A 209 24.24 13.99 16.63
C MET A 209 25.72 13.77 16.40
N VAL A 210 26.48 13.61 17.48
CA VAL A 210 27.93 13.33 17.43
C VAL A 210 28.23 12.00 18.09
N ASP A 211 29.31 11.38 17.64
CA ASP A 211 29.86 10.17 18.22
C ASP A 211 30.49 10.48 19.59
N ASP A 212 30.18 9.66 20.59
CA ASP A 212 30.67 9.89 21.96
C ASP A 212 32.18 9.66 22.08
N ASP A 213 32.73 8.73 21.28
CA ASP A 213 34.14 8.37 21.32
C ASP A 213 35.00 9.36 20.52
N THR A 214 34.60 9.68 19.28
CA THR A 214 35.43 10.48 18.36
C THR A 214 35.07 11.96 18.27
N ASN A 215 33.92 12.38 18.83
CA ASN A 215 33.37 13.73 18.68
C ASN A 215 33.09 14.14 17.21
N LEU A 216 33.04 13.17 16.28
CA LEU A 216 32.69 13.41 14.88
C LEU A 216 31.18 13.36 14.70
N ASP A 217 30.67 14.06 13.69
CA ASP A 217 29.25 14.04 13.34
C ASP A 217 28.81 12.63 12.92
N LEU A 218 27.69 12.17 13.49
CA LEU A 218 26.98 10.99 13.03
C LEU A 218 26.21 11.32 11.75
N LYS A 219 26.35 10.45 10.75
CA LYS A 219 25.64 10.55 9.47
C LYS A 219 24.56 9.49 9.38
N GLY A 220 23.69 9.56 8.36
CA GLY A 220 22.68 8.53 8.12
C GLY A 220 23.27 7.12 8.06
N ASP A 221 24.43 6.96 7.42
CA ASP A 221 25.14 5.68 7.36
C ASP A 221 25.63 5.20 8.73
N SER A 222 25.83 6.09 9.71
CA SER A 222 26.21 5.67 11.07
C SER A 222 25.10 4.90 11.79
N VAL A 223 23.87 4.86 11.25
CA VAL A 223 22.73 4.15 11.86
C VAL A 223 22.05 3.26 10.83
N ARG A 224 21.82 1.99 11.17
CA ARG A 224 21.02 1.06 10.36
C ARG A 224 19.65 0.89 10.99
N VAL A 225 18.61 0.80 10.17
CA VAL A 225 17.24 0.56 10.60
C VAL A 225 16.83 -0.85 10.18
N PHE A 226 16.36 -1.65 11.12
CA PHE A 226 15.84 -2.98 10.84
C PHE A 226 14.36 -3.06 11.18
N PHE A 227 13.59 -3.72 10.31
CA PHE A 227 12.19 -4.05 10.55
C PHE A 227 12.09 -5.54 10.85
N HIS A 228 11.62 -5.89 12.04
CA HIS A 228 11.53 -7.29 12.47
C HIS A 228 10.11 -7.62 12.94
N LYS A 229 9.50 -8.64 12.35
CA LYS A 229 8.20 -9.15 12.78
C LYS A 229 8.39 -10.27 13.81
N LYS A 230 7.87 -10.07 15.03
CA LYS A 230 7.93 -11.02 16.15
C LYS A 230 6.70 -11.90 16.30
N GLY A 231 5.55 -11.41 15.83
CA GLY A 231 4.26 -12.03 16.14
C GLY A 231 3.17 -11.57 15.19
N ASN A 232 1.94 -12.05 15.45
CA ASN A 232 0.76 -11.79 14.63
C ASN A 232 -0.24 -10.82 15.27
N GLY A 233 0.17 -10.11 16.33
CA GLY A 233 -0.65 -9.14 17.03
C GLY A 233 -0.74 -7.78 16.32
N ASN A 234 -0.80 -6.73 17.14
CA ASN A 234 -1.11 -5.35 16.74
C ASN A 234 -0.13 -4.35 17.35
N SER A 235 1.12 -4.76 17.63
CA SER A 235 2.09 -3.90 18.30
C SER A 235 3.20 -3.39 17.37
N LEU A 236 3.66 -2.18 17.65
CA LEU A 236 4.89 -1.61 17.08
C LEU A 236 5.80 -1.12 18.21
N SER A 237 7.01 -1.68 18.29
CA SER A 237 8.06 -1.24 19.20
C SER A 237 9.16 -0.48 18.46
N PHE A 238 9.68 0.58 19.08
CA PHE A 238 10.93 1.23 18.68
C PHE A 238 12.03 0.84 19.66
N LYS A 239 13.14 0.36 19.11
CA LYS A 239 14.35 -0.02 19.85
C LYS A 239 15.54 0.77 19.34
N PHE A 240 16.43 1.13 20.27
CA PHE A 240 17.68 1.81 19.97
C PHE A 240 18.80 0.94 20.51
N MET A 241 19.77 0.61 19.67
CA MET A 241 20.90 -0.26 20.01
C MET A 241 22.19 0.49 19.75
N ASP A 242 23.12 0.41 20.68
CA ASP A 242 24.44 1.00 20.54
C ASP A 242 25.35 0.15 19.62
N LYS A 243 26.62 0.56 19.46
CA LYS A 243 27.60 -0.12 18.61
C LYS A 243 27.91 -1.55 19.05
N ASP A 244 27.64 -1.87 20.31
CA ASP A 244 27.88 -3.17 20.93
C ASP A 244 26.58 -3.99 21.00
N SER A 245 25.52 -3.54 20.31
CA SER A 245 24.18 -4.14 20.30
C SER A 245 23.48 -4.15 21.66
N LEU A 246 23.87 -3.25 22.57
CA LEU A 246 23.21 -3.08 23.85
C LEU A 246 22.06 -2.06 23.73
N PRO A 247 20.93 -2.27 24.42
CA PRO A 247 19.81 -1.35 24.39
C PRO A 247 20.17 0.04 24.93
N ILE A 248 19.81 1.07 24.17
CA ILE A 248 19.81 2.46 24.60
C ILE A 248 18.41 2.78 25.15
N ASP A 249 18.36 3.28 26.38
CA ASP A 249 17.11 3.70 27.02
C ASP A 249 16.38 4.77 26.17
N PRO A 250 15.14 4.51 25.71
CA PRO A 250 14.33 5.50 25.01
C PRO A 250 14.19 6.83 25.76
N ALA A 251 14.26 6.83 27.11
CA ALA A 251 14.21 8.05 27.91
C ALA A 251 15.34 9.04 27.60
N LYS A 252 16.46 8.59 27.00
CA LYS A 252 17.53 9.48 26.53
C LYS A 252 17.07 10.43 25.42
N PHE A 253 16.01 10.08 24.67
CA PHE A 253 15.36 10.97 23.71
C PHE A 253 14.34 11.88 24.38
N ASN A 254 14.82 12.72 25.32
CA ASN A 254 14.02 13.51 26.25
C ASN A 254 13.11 14.58 25.62
N LEU A 255 13.36 14.99 24.38
CA LEU A 255 12.50 15.94 23.64
C LEU A 255 11.45 15.24 22.77
N THR A 256 11.45 13.90 22.72
CA THR A 256 10.51 13.14 21.89
C THR A 256 9.10 13.22 22.47
N PRO A 257 8.10 13.66 21.70
CA PRO A 257 6.72 13.70 22.13
C PRO A 257 6.11 12.29 22.06
N TRP A 258 6.49 11.41 22.99
CA TRP A 258 6.14 9.99 22.96
C TRP A 258 4.63 9.72 22.93
N ASP A 259 3.79 10.59 23.52
CA ASP A 259 2.32 10.47 23.46
C ASP A 259 1.73 10.75 22.09
N SER A 260 2.47 11.43 21.21
CA SER A 260 1.97 11.83 19.90
C SER A 260 2.97 11.59 18.78
N LEU A 261 3.87 10.62 18.99
CA LEU A 261 4.90 10.25 18.03
C LEU A 261 4.29 9.65 16.76
N MET A 262 3.23 8.86 16.91
CA MET A 262 2.51 8.21 15.82
C MET A 262 1.04 8.00 16.20
N HIS A 263 0.21 7.56 15.25
CA HIS A 263 -1.16 7.15 15.53
C HIS A 263 -1.20 5.76 16.18
N GLY A 264 -0.69 5.69 17.41
CA GLY A 264 -0.63 4.48 18.22
C GLY A 264 -1.23 4.73 19.60
N PHE A 265 -1.67 3.65 20.22
CA PHE A 265 -2.42 3.64 21.48
C PHE A 265 -1.69 2.81 22.53
N ASP A 266 -2.16 2.86 23.79
CA ASP A 266 -1.66 2.04 24.90
C ASP A 266 -0.13 2.00 25.02
N LYS A 267 0.48 3.19 24.92
CA LYS A 267 1.93 3.39 24.95
C LYS A 267 2.56 2.78 26.20
N LYS A 268 3.59 1.97 26.01
CA LYS A 268 4.42 1.41 27.09
C LYS A 268 5.89 1.70 26.79
N ILE A 269 6.57 2.41 27.69
CA ILE A 269 8.00 2.69 27.58
C ILE A 269 8.73 1.94 28.68
N THR A 270 9.75 1.20 28.29
CA THR A 270 10.68 0.49 29.17
C THR A 270 12.09 1.03 28.94
N ALA A 271 13.07 0.55 29.73
CA ALA A 271 14.47 0.91 29.55
C ALA A 271 15.09 0.39 28.22
N THR A 272 14.36 -0.41 27.44
CA THR A 272 14.88 -1.04 26.21
C THR A 272 14.06 -0.73 24.96
N GLU A 273 12.78 -0.38 25.10
CA GLU A 273 11.88 -0.15 23.97
C GLU A 273 10.68 0.74 24.33
N ALA A 274 10.12 1.39 23.31
CA ALA A 274 8.84 2.10 23.37
C ALA A 274 7.83 1.40 22.44
N THR A 275 6.75 0.87 23.01
CA THR A 275 5.74 0.04 22.32
C THR A 275 4.39 0.72 22.27
N TYR A 276 3.69 0.55 21.14
CA TYR A 276 2.34 1.07 20.88
C TYR A 276 1.46 -0.04 20.31
N GLN A 277 0.15 0.03 20.58
CA GLN A 277 -0.87 -0.69 19.81
C GLN A 277 -1.25 0.13 18.58
N VAL A 278 -1.33 -0.51 17.41
CA VAL A 278 -1.47 0.18 16.13
C VAL A 278 -2.47 -0.53 15.22
N ALA A 279 -3.13 0.25 14.37
CA ALA A 279 -3.93 -0.28 13.27
C ALA A 279 -3.03 -0.53 12.06
N TYR A 280 -3.26 -1.65 11.37
CA TYR A 280 -2.59 -1.97 10.10
C TYR A 280 -3.50 -1.68 8.90
N PRO A 281 -2.94 -1.36 7.72
CA PRO A 281 -1.51 -1.07 7.48
C PRO A 281 -1.06 0.23 8.19
N ILE A 282 0.24 0.50 8.22
CA ILE A 282 0.83 1.75 8.74
C ILE A 282 1.39 2.53 7.53
N PRO A 283 0.96 3.77 7.27
CA PRO A 283 -0.21 4.42 7.88
C PRO A 283 -1.52 3.72 7.48
N ALA A 284 -2.57 3.89 8.30
CA ALA A 284 -3.88 3.22 8.14
C ALA A 284 -4.55 3.50 6.78
N MET A 285 -4.30 4.68 6.21
CA MET A 285 -4.63 5.05 4.84
C MET A 285 -3.59 6.04 4.32
N ARG A 286 -3.50 6.18 3.00
CA ARG A 286 -2.77 7.28 2.36
C ARG A 286 -3.56 8.58 2.55
N PHE A 287 -3.35 9.23 3.67
CA PHE A 287 -4.06 10.44 4.07
C PHE A 287 -3.13 11.30 4.92
N ARG A 288 -3.05 12.60 4.61
CA ARG A 288 -2.18 13.51 5.34
C ARG A 288 -2.74 13.74 6.74
N THR A 289 -2.00 13.28 7.74
CA THR A 289 -2.26 13.50 9.16
C THR A 289 -1.03 14.11 9.83
N ARG A 290 -1.13 14.42 11.12
CA ARG A 290 0.02 14.80 11.95
C ARG A 290 1.07 13.69 12.14
N TYR A 291 0.72 12.45 11.82
CA TYR A 291 1.56 11.25 12.03
C TYR A 291 2.19 10.73 10.72
N THR A 292 1.91 11.40 9.61
CA THR A 292 2.42 11.04 8.29
C THR A 292 3.36 12.12 7.76
N ASN A 293 4.11 11.77 6.72
CA ASN A 293 4.85 12.74 5.92
C ASN A 293 3.92 13.73 5.19
N GLY A 294 4.52 14.69 4.47
CA GLY A 294 3.82 15.82 3.86
C GLY A 294 2.71 15.46 2.88
N ASP A 295 2.77 14.31 2.21
CA ASP A 295 1.76 13.82 1.26
C ASP A 295 0.86 12.70 1.82
N GLY A 296 1.08 12.27 3.07
CA GLY A 296 0.30 11.22 3.72
C GLY A 296 0.63 9.80 3.28
N SER A 297 1.66 9.59 2.44
CA SER A 297 2.02 8.28 1.90
C SER A 297 2.74 7.38 2.89
N GLN A 298 3.43 7.95 3.88
CA GLN A 298 4.25 7.21 4.84
C GLN A 298 4.00 7.72 6.26
N ALA A 299 4.14 6.83 7.25
CA ALA A 299 4.24 7.24 8.64
C ALA A 299 5.59 7.94 8.86
N TYR A 300 5.61 8.97 9.70
CA TYR A 300 6.82 9.71 10.03
C TYR A 300 7.00 9.75 11.54
N VAL A 301 8.18 9.36 11.99
CA VAL A 301 8.58 9.43 13.41
C VAL A 301 9.85 10.24 13.56
N LYS A 302 9.93 10.99 14.66
CA LYS A 302 11.07 11.83 14.99
C LYS A 302 11.41 11.68 16.47
N PHE A 303 12.60 11.17 16.73
CA PHE A 303 13.18 11.07 18.06
C PHE A 303 14.18 12.21 18.24
N SER A 304 14.10 12.90 19.38
CA SER A 304 14.97 14.05 19.63
C SER A 304 15.41 14.12 21.07
N PHE A 305 16.61 14.65 21.28
CA PHE A 305 17.17 14.93 22.59
C PHE A 305 17.92 16.25 22.58
N THR A 306 18.24 16.75 23.76
CA THR A 306 19.09 17.93 23.92
C THR A 306 20.25 17.64 24.86
N ARG A 307 21.39 18.23 24.53
CA ARG A 307 22.62 18.23 25.33
C ARG A 307 23.25 19.62 25.32
N VAL A 308 24.09 19.91 26.30
CA VAL A 308 24.99 21.06 26.31
C VAL A 308 26.28 20.65 25.60
N ALA A 309 26.60 21.32 24.49
CA ALA A 309 27.82 21.11 23.75
C ALA A 309 28.89 22.16 24.13
N PHE A 310 30.08 22.02 23.57
CA PHE A 310 31.21 22.92 23.79
C PHE A 310 30.81 24.38 23.71
N GLY A 311 31.31 25.19 24.66
CA GLY A 311 30.98 26.60 24.74
C GLY A 311 29.60 26.90 25.34
N ASN A 312 29.02 25.94 26.08
CA ASN A 312 27.73 26.08 26.77
C ASN A 312 26.54 26.32 25.81
N ILE A 313 26.65 25.78 24.59
CA ILE A 313 25.61 25.91 23.56
C ILE A 313 24.68 24.71 23.65
N ARG A 314 23.39 24.96 23.83
CA ARG A 314 22.37 23.91 23.78
C ARG A 314 22.22 23.40 22.35
N GLN A 315 22.48 22.11 22.14
CA GLN A 315 22.25 21.43 20.86
C GLN A 315 21.07 20.46 20.97
N THR A 316 20.37 20.29 19.85
CA THR A 316 19.25 19.34 19.71
C THR A 316 19.61 18.31 18.67
N GLY A 317 19.84 17.07 19.11
CA GLY A 317 20.06 15.92 18.25
C GLY A 317 18.73 15.34 17.79
N VAL A 318 18.65 14.94 16.52
CA VAL A 318 17.42 14.43 15.89
C VAL A 318 17.71 13.18 15.07
N LEU A 319 16.86 12.18 15.24
CA LEU A 319 16.78 10.96 14.46
C LEU A 319 15.37 10.84 13.89
N ASP A 320 15.20 10.72 12.58
CA ASP A 320 13.88 10.57 11.97
C ASP A 320 13.79 9.46 10.92
N LEU A 321 12.56 9.00 10.67
CA LEU A 321 12.30 7.91 9.74
C LEU A 321 10.91 8.05 9.11
N ASN A 322 10.88 7.96 7.79
CA ASN A 322 9.65 7.69 7.03
C ASN A 322 9.55 6.18 6.77
N PHE A 323 8.39 5.58 7.06
CA PHE A 323 8.19 4.15 6.85
C PHE A 323 6.74 3.76 6.60
N ASN A 324 6.57 2.53 6.12
CA ASN A 324 5.29 1.86 5.97
C ASN A 324 5.40 0.44 6.51
N ILE A 325 4.33 -0.08 7.11
CA ILE A 325 4.19 -1.51 7.43
C ILE A 325 2.87 -1.99 6.86
N TYR A 326 2.92 -2.85 5.87
CA TYR A 326 1.75 -3.33 5.14
C TYR A 326 1.17 -4.58 5.77
N GLN A 327 2.03 -5.46 6.29
CA GLN A 327 1.62 -6.72 6.87
C GLN A 327 1.29 -6.57 8.35
N LYS A 328 0.12 -7.02 8.77
CA LYS A 328 -0.27 -7.10 10.18
C LYS A 328 0.68 -7.97 10.99
N GLY A 329 1.04 -7.51 12.19
CA GLY A 329 1.79 -8.29 13.17
C GLY A 329 2.31 -7.47 14.34
N ASP A 330 3.10 -8.11 15.18
CA ASP A 330 3.92 -7.45 16.19
C ASP A 330 5.28 -7.13 15.57
N TRP A 331 5.55 -5.84 15.35
CA TRP A 331 6.72 -5.35 14.65
C TRP A 331 7.67 -4.61 15.60
N GLU A 332 8.96 -4.71 15.33
CA GLU A 332 10.01 -3.91 15.95
C GLU A 332 10.77 -3.14 14.87
N ILE A 333 10.94 -1.84 15.09
CA ILE A 333 11.84 -0.99 14.31
C ILE A 333 13.06 -0.73 15.19
N ILE A 334 14.20 -1.24 14.76
CA ILE A 334 15.45 -1.23 15.51
C ILE A 334 16.41 -0.25 14.85
N PHE A 335 16.77 0.81 15.56
CA PHE A 335 17.82 1.75 15.19
C PHE A 335 19.14 1.26 15.79
N TYR A 336 19.98 0.67 14.96
CA TYR A 336 21.31 0.18 15.33
C TYR A 336 22.37 1.21 14.99
N PHE A 337 22.96 1.80 16.02
CA PHE A 337 24.05 2.77 15.88
C PHE A 337 25.38 2.04 15.69
N ARG A 338 26.07 2.27 14.58
CA ARG A 338 27.44 1.78 14.36
C ARG A 338 28.47 2.55 15.17
N ASN A 339 28.11 3.75 15.61
CA ASN A 339 28.89 4.67 16.44
C ASN A 339 27.97 5.26 17.51
N ASN A 340 28.44 5.35 18.75
CA ASN A 340 27.58 5.64 19.88
C ASN A 340 27.15 7.10 19.91
N PRO A 341 25.85 7.42 19.95
CA PRO A 341 25.41 8.81 20.05
C PRO A 341 25.74 9.39 21.43
N ARG A 342 26.35 10.57 21.46
CA ARG A 342 26.60 11.31 22.69
C ARG A 342 25.31 11.94 23.23
N PHE A 343 24.85 11.44 24.36
CA PHE A 343 23.71 12.02 25.11
C PHE A 343 24.12 12.92 26.28
N ARG A 344 25.35 12.80 26.77
CA ARG A 344 25.85 13.56 27.93
C ARG A 344 26.23 14.99 27.53
N ASP A 345 26.16 15.87 28.52
CA ASP A 345 26.66 17.24 28.44
C ASP A 345 28.20 17.26 28.46
N GLU A 346 28.78 18.36 27.96
CA GLU A 346 30.22 18.64 27.93
C GLU A 346 30.73 19.46 29.12
#